data_AF-A0A419I9K5-F1
#
_entry.id   AF-A0A419I9K5-F1
#
_cell.length_a   1.000
_cell.length_b   1.000
_cell.length_c   1.000
_cell.angle_alpha   90.00
_cell.angle_beta   90.00
_cell.angle_gamma   90.00
#
_symmetry.space_group_name_H-M   'P 1'
#
loop_
_entity.id
_entity.type
_entity.pdbx_description
1 polymer ?
#
loop_
_entity_poly.entity_id
_entity_poly.type
_entity_poly.pdbx_seq_one_letter_code
_entity_poly.pdbx_strand_id
1 'polypeptide(L)'
;MPKPAAVVEVCDLLGIELRTRKPRSALDIDRLMMVWTVALAAGFVEVDRGRATAGAALGTWTGGTADAVLAVWTQCVLGCFGLAGESDEPDPQVLGGLAVLHEADSAVSLDDLGEHISDVLEGGTTGCSCPSCASSMMTPQDMSGLPDELDGMLGIDEVKLVEALGEFGIASLRDGEAELTPLGRWFTDVLFRQGAPAADADAITLVSAVAGLPDGVALLMARPWLSARNPVTAARELLAAGESGSGKQRLTALTLARACGPDAAPAWRERAAQGGSGAYARVWLAEQEDTEPAEADMAWITVDSVDILLDGLPPDLPPRLVAALLRDQVGDALSEILPVLNDSDHPATSRLVALLTGRPVVTPRIPLPHPATAMPPGARYQIKVTLRGVTKPPVWRRLEVPADLDLGSLHEVVQAAMGWDDCHLHVFSQSGADYGIPDPDLGHADERAVRLFQLLTDVGDRLDYTYDFGDWWEHDITLEKVLPDDNGGTGAICTAGKGTCPPEDCGGVWGYRELKATLADPGAESHESLLDWLGLASPDDFDPHAFSAEDVNRLLGPSTGRRLRSVR
;
A
#
# COMPACT_ATOMS: atom_id res chain seq x y z
N MET A 1 17.63 24.95 -10.58
CA MET A 1 16.94 25.39 -11.82
C MET A 1 17.77 26.43 -12.55
N PRO A 2 17.79 26.44 -13.90
CA PRO A 2 18.57 27.41 -14.68
C PRO A 2 18.03 28.84 -14.50
N LYS A 3 18.93 29.82 -14.51
CA LYS A 3 18.57 31.25 -14.44
C LYS A 3 17.83 31.65 -15.73
N PRO A 4 16.89 32.63 -15.71
CA PRO A 4 16.13 33.04 -16.90
C PRO A 4 16.96 33.40 -18.14
N ALA A 5 18.19 33.90 -17.97
CA ALA A 5 19.11 34.17 -19.07
C ALA A 5 19.68 32.88 -19.70
N ALA A 6 19.92 31.83 -18.92
CA ALA A 6 20.38 30.54 -19.40
C ALA A 6 19.25 29.76 -20.11
N VAL A 7 17.99 30.03 -19.75
CA VAL A 7 16.82 29.42 -20.40
C VAL A 7 16.73 29.79 -21.87
N VAL A 8 16.99 31.06 -22.22
CA VAL A 8 16.96 31.51 -23.62
C VAL A 8 18.06 30.83 -24.44
N GLU A 9 19.28 30.77 -23.91
CA GLU A 9 20.41 30.10 -24.58
C GLU A 9 20.17 28.60 -24.77
N VAL A 10 19.58 27.93 -23.77
CA VAL A 10 19.22 26.51 -23.87
C VAL A 10 18.12 26.28 -24.90
N CYS A 11 17.10 27.14 -24.96
CA CYS A 11 16.06 27.05 -25.98
C CYS A 11 16.61 27.25 -27.39
N ASP A 12 17.53 28.21 -27.59
CA ASP A 12 18.20 28.42 -28.88
C ASP A 12 19.02 27.17 -29.30
N LEU A 13 19.76 26.56 -28.35
CA LEU A 13 20.52 25.33 -28.60
C LEU A 13 19.62 24.13 -28.96
N LEU A 14 18.45 24.03 -28.33
CA LEU A 14 17.49 22.96 -28.55
C LEU A 14 16.51 23.25 -29.70
N GLY A 15 16.60 24.41 -30.36
CA GLY A 15 15.67 24.81 -31.42
C GLY A 15 14.23 25.02 -30.94
N ILE A 16 14.04 25.37 -29.67
CA ILE A 16 12.73 25.61 -29.07
C ILE A 16 12.35 27.08 -29.27
N GLU A 17 11.29 27.33 -30.05
CA GLU A 17 10.77 28.69 -30.25
C GLU A 17 10.11 29.24 -28.99
N LEU A 18 10.59 30.39 -28.52
CA LEU A 18 10.04 31.09 -27.37
C LEU A 18 8.86 31.99 -27.78
N ARG A 19 7.69 31.76 -27.18
CA ARG A 19 6.52 32.66 -27.33
C ARG A 19 6.77 34.07 -26.77
N THR A 20 7.71 34.22 -25.82
CA THR A 20 8.11 35.52 -25.27
C THR A 20 9.63 35.65 -25.20
N ARG A 21 10.18 36.84 -25.48
CA ARG A 21 11.64 37.09 -25.45
C ARG A 21 12.27 37.04 -24.05
N LYS A 22 11.47 36.96 -22.98
CA LYS A 22 11.90 36.94 -21.57
C LYS A 22 10.97 36.03 -20.76
N PRO A 23 11.16 34.70 -20.80
CA PRO A 23 10.45 33.79 -19.89
C PRO A 23 10.78 34.14 -18.43
N ARG A 24 9.81 34.02 -17.51
CA ARG A 24 10.02 34.34 -16.09
C ARG A 24 10.74 33.17 -15.40
N SER A 25 10.49 31.95 -15.85
CA SER A 25 11.11 30.71 -15.41
C SER A 25 11.28 29.73 -16.58
N ALA A 26 12.15 28.72 -16.40
CA ALA A 26 12.21 27.56 -17.28
C ALA A 26 10.93 26.73 -17.26
N LEU A 27 10.20 26.78 -16.13
CA LEU A 27 8.89 26.13 -15.95
C LEU A 27 7.80 26.71 -16.85
N ASP A 28 7.99 27.92 -17.38
CA ASP A 28 7.01 28.57 -18.28
C ASP A 28 7.13 28.07 -19.73
N ILE A 29 7.98 27.08 -19.98
CA ILE A 29 8.30 26.58 -21.32
C ILE A 29 8.07 25.07 -21.33
N ASP A 30 6.84 24.68 -21.64
CA ASP A 30 6.38 23.27 -21.62
C ASP A 30 7.33 22.34 -22.40
N ARG A 31 7.77 22.77 -23.59
CA ARG A 31 8.68 21.99 -24.42
C ARG A 31 10.06 21.78 -23.80
N LEU A 32 10.56 22.76 -23.04
CA LEU A 32 11.83 22.63 -22.33
C LEU A 32 11.68 21.70 -21.12
N MET A 33 10.56 21.79 -20.41
CA MET A 33 10.25 20.90 -19.30
C MET A 33 10.06 19.46 -19.77
N MET A 34 9.42 19.24 -20.91
CA MET A 34 9.31 17.92 -21.53
C MET A 34 10.69 17.31 -21.83
N VAL A 35 11.60 18.07 -22.47
CA VAL A 35 12.96 17.61 -22.74
C VAL A 35 13.71 17.30 -21.45
N TRP A 36 13.51 18.10 -20.40
CA TRP A 36 14.11 17.87 -19.09
C TRP A 36 13.60 16.59 -18.43
N THR A 37 12.28 16.37 -18.42
CA THR A 37 11.65 15.15 -17.89
C THR A 37 12.13 13.91 -18.65
N VAL A 38 12.17 13.97 -19.98
CA VAL A 38 12.71 12.89 -20.84
C VAL A 38 14.17 12.59 -20.49
N ALA A 39 15.00 13.62 -20.31
CA ALA A 39 16.40 13.43 -19.98
C ALA A 39 16.62 12.79 -18.60
N LEU A 40 15.75 13.10 -17.62
CA LEU A 40 15.75 12.45 -16.31
C LEU A 40 15.27 10.99 -16.40
N ALA A 41 14.12 10.76 -17.05
CA ALA A 41 13.54 9.42 -17.20
C ALA A 41 14.48 8.46 -17.95
N ALA A 42 15.13 8.95 -19.01
CA ALA A 42 16.12 8.20 -19.76
C ALA A 42 17.45 7.97 -19.01
N GLY A 43 17.68 8.64 -17.87
CA GLY A 43 18.96 8.61 -17.15
C GLY A 43 20.10 9.31 -17.91
N PHE A 44 19.79 10.26 -18.80
CA PHE A 44 20.78 11.11 -19.46
C PHE A 44 21.32 12.18 -18.53
N VAL A 45 20.49 12.59 -17.57
CA VAL A 45 20.84 13.57 -16.56
C VAL A 45 20.54 12.98 -15.19
N GLU A 46 21.52 13.04 -14.30
CA GLU A 46 21.36 12.71 -12.89
C GLU A 46 21.42 14.00 -12.07
N VAL A 47 20.46 14.19 -11.17
CA VAL A 47 20.39 15.36 -10.30
C VAL A 47 20.63 14.92 -8.86
N ASP A 48 21.75 15.37 -8.29
CA ASP A 48 22.10 15.16 -6.89
C ASP A 48 22.42 16.50 -6.24
N ARG A 49 21.88 16.76 -5.04
CA ARG A 49 22.12 17.99 -4.25
C ARG A 49 22.00 19.28 -5.08
N GLY A 50 20.99 19.35 -5.96
CA GLY A 50 20.74 20.51 -6.82
C GLY A 50 21.72 20.68 -7.99
N ARG A 51 22.58 19.70 -8.26
CA ARG A 51 23.54 19.68 -9.36
C ARG A 51 23.16 18.62 -10.39
N ALA A 52 23.05 19.04 -11.65
CA ALA A 52 22.84 18.12 -12.77
C ALA A 52 24.19 17.65 -13.34
N THR A 53 24.33 16.34 -13.53
CA THR A 53 25.50 15.71 -14.18
C THR A 53 25.04 14.79 -15.31
N ALA A 54 25.95 14.45 -16.22
CA ALA A 54 25.64 13.50 -17.28
C ALA A 54 25.49 12.10 -16.68
N GLY A 55 24.31 11.50 -16.85
CA GLY A 55 24.02 10.16 -16.39
C GLY A 55 24.60 9.09 -17.30
N ALA A 56 24.75 7.88 -16.76
CA ALA A 56 25.42 6.77 -17.47
C ALA A 56 24.71 6.39 -18.78
N ALA A 57 23.40 6.55 -18.88
CA ALA A 57 22.62 6.17 -20.06
C ALA A 57 22.96 7.01 -21.30
N LEU A 58 23.52 8.21 -21.14
CA LEU A 58 23.91 9.06 -22.26
C LEU A 58 25.04 8.44 -23.11
N GLY A 59 26.01 7.77 -22.46
CA GLY A 59 27.07 7.04 -23.15
C GLY A 59 26.51 5.82 -23.87
N THR A 60 25.58 5.11 -23.23
CA THR A 60 24.87 3.95 -23.82
C THR A 60 24.05 4.36 -25.05
N TRP A 61 23.36 5.50 -25.00
CA TRP A 61 22.56 6.00 -26.12
C TRP A 61 23.40 6.38 -27.34
N THR A 62 24.55 7.02 -27.13
CA THR A 62 25.35 7.60 -28.21
C THR A 62 26.34 6.63 -28.86
N GLY A 63 26.75 5.57 -28.14
CA GLY A 63 27.74 4.60 -28.62
C GLY A 63 27.38 3.13 -28.40
N GLY A 64 26.17 2.84 -27.91
CA GLY A 64 25.71 1.48 -27.61
C GLY A 64 25.22 0.71 -28.83
N THR A 65 24.87 -0.55 -28.58
CA THR A 65 24.17 -1.40 -29.56
C THR A 65 22.71 -0.98 -29.69
N ALA A 66 22.02 -1.46 -30.73
CA ALA A 66 20.58 -1.23 -30.89
C ALA A 66 19.77 -1.67 -29.65
N ASP A 67 20.11 -2.82 -29.05
CA ASP A 67 19.44 -3.31 -27.82
C ASP A 67 19.67 -2.38 -26.64
N ALA A 68 20.86 -1.80 -26.52
CA ALA A 68 21.19 -0.88 -25.44
C ALA A 68 20.46 0.46 -25.61
N VAL A 69 20.31 0.93 -26.85
CA VAL A 69 19.49 2.10 -27.19
C VAL A 69 18.01 1.83 -26.88
N LEU A 70 17.50 0.66 -27.26
CA LEU A 70 16.13 0.26 -26.95
C LEU A 70 15.88 0.17 -25.45
N ALA A 71 16.79 -0.39 -24.67
CA ALA A 71 16.64 -0.46 -23.21
C ALA A 71 16.54 0.94 -22.57
N VAL A 72 17.38 1.88 -23.01
CA VAL A 72 17.33 3.27 -22.55
C VAL A 72 16.02 3.95 -23.00
N TRP A 73 15.59 3.73 -24.24
CA TRP A 73 14.31 4.23 -24.74
C TRP A 73 13.13 3.68 -23.93
N THR A 74 13.11 2.36 -23.64
CA THR A 74 12.07 1.72 -22.83
C THR A 74 12.03 2.32 -21.44
N GLN A 75 13.17 2.48 -20.76
CA GLN A 75 13.21 3.12 -19.45
C GLN A 75 12.65 4.55 -19.49
N CYS A 76 13.01 5.31 -20.53
CA CYS A 76 12.49 6.64 -20.74
C CYS A 76 10.97 6.66 -20.89
N VAL A 77 10.42 5.79 -21.75
CA VAL A 77 8.97 5.66 -21.96
C VAL A 77 8.28 5.30 -20.65
N LEU A 78 8.78 4.28 -19.95
CA LEU A 78 8.17 3.84 -18.69
C LEU A 78 8.17 4.97 -17.64
N GLY A 79 9.27 5.71 -17.50
CA GLY A 79 9.34 6.83 -16.57
C GLY A 79 8.46 8.03 -16.97
N CYS A 80 8.36 8.34 -18.26
CA CYS A 80 7.55 9.46 -18.75
C CYS A 80 6.04 9.21 -18.65
N PHE A 81 5.60 7.95 -18.73
CA PHE A 81 4.20 7.56 -18.62
C PHE A 81 3.82 7.01 -17.24
N GLY A 82 4.71 7.09 -16.25
CA GLY A 82 4.45 6.56 -14.90
C GLY A 82 4.29 5.03 -14.86
N LEU A 83 4.79 4.31 -15.87
CA LEU A 83 4.73 2.85 -15.95
C LEU A 83 5.89 2.15 -15.22
N ALA A 84 6.79 2.92 -14.59
CA ALA A 84 7.90 2.41 -13.78
C ALA A 84 7.89 3.06 -12.39
N GLY A 85 7.71 2.25 -11.34
CA GLY A 85 7.83 2.68 -9.95
C GLY A 85 7.19 1.69 -8.97
N GLU A 86 7.68 1.65 -7.72
CA GLU A 86 7.02 0.96 -6.59
C GLU A 86 6.03 1.89 -5.86
N SER A 87 5.95 3.17 -6.25
CA SER A 87 5.29 4.25 -5.48
C SER A 87 4.22 5.02 -6.25
N ASP A 88 4.20 4.93 -7.58
CA ASP A 88 3.18 5.55 -8.43
C ASP A 88 2.41 4.42 -9.11
N GLU A 89 1.10 4.30 -8.83
CA GLU A 89 0.24 3.41 -9.62
C GLU A 89 0.25 3.95 -11.07
N PRO A 90 0.51 3.09 -12.07
CA PRO A 90 0.58 3.53 -13.47
C PRO A 90 -0.74 4.15 -13.90
N ASP A 91 -0.67 5.25 -14.66
CA ASP A 91 -1.87 5.94 -15.15
C ASP A 91 -2.77 4.92 -15.88
N PRO A 92 -3.96 4.62 -15.33
CA PRO A 92 -4.85 3.62 -15.90
C PRO A 92 -5.19 3.94 -17.35
N GLN A 93 -5.35 5.22 -17.70
CA GLN A 93 -5.70 5.62 -19.06
C GLN A 93 -4.60 5.30 -20.07
N VAL A 94 -3.33 5.52 -19.69
CA VAL A 94 -2.20 5.18 -20.55
C VAL A 94 -2.09 3.67 -20.73
N LEU A 95 -2.24 2.91 -19.64
CA LEU A 95 -2.24 1.44 -19.70
C LEU A 95 -3.40 0.90 -20.54
N GLY A 96 -4.61 1.43 -20.35
CA GLY A 96 -5.80 1.07 -21.11
C GLY A 96 -5.62 1.35 -22.60
N GLY A 97 -5.17 2.55 -22.96
CA GLY A 97 -4.91 2.90 -24.36
C GLY A 97 -3.84 2.03 -25.02
N LEU A 98 -2.75 1.73 -24.31
CA LEU A 98 -1.73 0.82 -24.81
C LEU A 98 -2.27 -0.62 -24.99
N ALA A 99 -3.14 -1.09 -24.09
CA ALA A 99 -3.74 -2.41 -24.16
C ALA A 99 -4.73 -2.52 -25.34
N VAL A 100 -5.60 -1.52 -25.54
CA VAL A 100 -6.50 -1.46 -26.70
C VAL A 100 -5.72 -1.48 -28.00
N LEU A 101 -4.70 -0.61 -28.11
CA LEU A 101 -3.86 -0.54 -29.30
C LEU A 101 -3.01 -1.82 -29.51
N HIS A 102 -2.63 -2.52 -28.44
CA HIS A 102 -1.93 -3.81 -28.53
C HIS A 102 -2.81 -4.92 -29.08
N GLU A 103 -4.07 -4.95 -28.65
CA GLU A 103 -5.07 -5.92 -29.10
C GLU A 103 -5.60 -5.63 -30.50
N ALA A 104 -5.50 -4.37 -30.94
CA ALA A 104 -5.92 -3.97 -32.28
C ALA A 104 -5.00 -4.55 -33.38
N ASP A 105 -5.60 -5.36 -34.26
CA ASP A 105 -4.94 -5.87 -35.47
C ASP A 105 -4.75 -4.79 -36.55
N SER A 106 -5.47 -3.66 -36.45
CA SER A 106 -5.45 -2.55 -37.41
C SER A 106 -5.60 -1.19 -36.72
N ALA A 107 -5.64 -0.10 -37.49
CA ALA A 107 -5.93 1.23 -36.95
C ALA A 107 -7.32 1.28 -36.28
N VAL A 108 -7.43 2.08 -35.23
CA VAL A 108 -8.63 2.25 -34.40
C VAL A 108 -9.04 3.72 -34.48
N SER A 109 -10.33 4.01 -34.72
CA SER A 109 -10.80 5.40 -34.70
C SER A 109 -10.71 5.98 -33.28
N LEU A 110 -10.55 7.30 -33.14
CA LEU A 110 -10.49 7.92 -31.81
C LEU A 110 -11.77 7.68 -30.98
N ASP A 111 -12.94 7.65 -31.64
CA ASP A 111 -14.21 7.36 -30.98
C ASP A 111 -14.23 5.92 -30.43
N ASP A 112 -13.84 4.93 -31.26
CA ASP A 112 -13.74 3.53 -30.83
C ASP A 112 -12.64 3.34 -29.78
N LEU A 113 -11.57 4.12 -29.83
CA LEU A 113 -10.47 4.05 -28.87
C LEU A 113 -10.94 4.48 -27.48
N GLY A 114 -11.70 5.58 -27.38
CA GLY A 114 -12.28 6.04 -26.11
C GLY A 114 -13.21 4.99 -25.49
N GLU A 115 -14.13 4.43 -26.29
CA GLU A 115 -15.06 3.38 -25.86
C GLU A 115 -14.31 2.13 -25.34
N HIS A 116 -13.35 1.62 -26.11
CA HIS A 116 -12.59 0.44 -25.71
C HIS A 116 -11.67 0.70 -24.50
N ILE A 117 -11.16 1.93 -24.31
CA ILE A 117 -10.38 2.26 -23.10
C ILE A 117 -11.29 2.15 -21.89
N SER A 118 -12.48 2.74 -21.94
CA SER A 118 -13.47 2.61 -20.86
C SER A 118 -13.79 1.14 -20.57
N ASP A 119 -14.02 0.32 -21.60
CA ASP A 119 -14.27 -1.12 -21.42
C ASP A 119 -13.10 -1.85 -20.71
N VAL A 120 -11.86 -1.51 -21.07
CA VAL A 120 -10.65 -2.11 -20.48
C VAL A 120 -10.47 -1.68 -19.01
N LEU A 121 -10.86 -0.44 -18.68
CA LEU A 121 -10.74 0.12 -17.33
C LEU A 121 -11.89 -0.27 -16.40
N GLU A 122 -13.11 -0.31 -16.92
CA GLU A 122 -14.33 -0.62 -16.17
C GLU A 122 -14.56 -2.13 -16.02
N GLY A 123 -13.85 -2.95 -16.80
CA GLY A 123 -13.52 -4.28 -16.34
C GLY A 123 -14.69 -5.22 -16.09
N GLY A 124 -15.76 -5.22 -16.89
CA GLY A 124 -16.78 -6.28 -16.84
C GLY A 124 -17.49 -6.53 -15.49
N THR A 125 -17.30 -5.69 -14.47
CA THR A 125 -18.12 -5.70 -13.24
C THR A 125 -19.52 -5.16 -13.48
N THR A 126 -19.80 -4.67 -14.69
CA THR A 126 -21.14 -4.42 -15.23
C THR A 126 -21.88 -5.70 -15.66
N GLY A 127 -21.30 -6.88 -15.42
CA GLY A 127 -21.87 -8.17 -15.74
C GLY A 127 -23.07 -8.64 -14.90
N CYS A 128 -23.69 -7.82 -14.03
CA CYS A 128 -25.07 -8.13 -13.66
C CYS A 128 -25.97 -7.67 -14.79
N SER A 129 -26.56 -8.61 -15.54
CA SER A 129 -27.68 -8.32 -16.45
C SER A 129 -28.96 -7.89 -15.71
N CYS A 130 -28.92 -7.81 -14.37
CA CYS A 130 -30.03 -7.37 -13.56
C CYS A 130 -30.07 -5.83 -13.46
N PRO A 131 -31.19 -5.18 -13.81
CA PRO A 131 -31.35 -3.73 -13.70
C PRO A 131 -31.12 -3.17 -12.29
N SER A 132 -31.18 -4.00 -11.23
CA SER A 132 -31.01 -3.57 -9.84
C SER A 132 -29.58 -3.62 -9.32
N CYS A 133 -28.64 -4.39 -9.89
CA CYS A 133 -27.23 -4.32 -9.48
C CYS A 133 -26.47 -3.21 -10.21
N ALA A 134 -26.83 -2.89 -11.45
CA ALA A 134 -26.31 -1.70 -12.12
C ALA A 134 -26.75 -0.38 -11.43
N SER A 135 -27.78 -0.43 -10.57
CA SER A 135 -28.25 0.71 -9.79
C SER A 135 -27.93 0.62 -8.28
N SER A 136 -27.39 -0.51 -7.78
CA SER A 136 -27.01 -0.70 -6.37
C SER A 136 -25.52 -0.98 -6.14
N MET A 137 -24.75 -1.35 -7.16
CA MET A 137 -23.29 -1.35 -7.09
C MET A 137 -22.80 -0.04 -7.70
N MET A 138 -22.64 0.96 -6.84
CA MET A 138 -21.98 2.21 -7.20
C MET A 138 -20.60 1.88 -7.79
N THR A 139 -20.40 2.23 -9.05
CA THR A 139 -19.07 2.27 -9.66
C THR A 139 -18.25 3.38 -8.97
N PRO A 140 -16.91 3.36 -9.04
CA PRO A 140 -16.10 4.50 -8.62
C PRO A 140 -16.48 5.82 -9.31
N GLN A 141 -17.13 5.78 -10.48
CA GLN A 141 -17.69 6.95 -11.16
C GLN A 141 -18.95 7.48 -10.48
N ASP A 142 -19.85 6.60 -10.00
CA ASP A 142 -21.05 6.97 -9.22
C ASP A 142 -20.71 7.64 -7.88
N MET A 143 -19.49 7.40 -7.36
CA MET A 143 -18.96 7.99 -6.13
C MET A 143 -18.49 9.45 -6.28
N SER A 144 -18.41 9.97 -7.51
CA SER A 144 -17.78 11.28 -7.75
C SER A 144 -18.72 12.48 -7.58
N GLY A 145 -20.04 12.33 -7.72
CA GLY A 145 -21.00 13.42 -7.56
C GLY A 145 -20.69 14.69 -8.38
N LEU A 146 -19.86 14.57 -9.41
CA LEU A 146 -19.47 15.68 -10.27
C LEU A 146 -20.61 15.91 -11.27
N PRO A 147 -21.10 17.16 -11.44
CA PRO A 147 -22.17 17.44 -12.41
C PRO A 147 -21.75 17.00 -13.82
N ASP A 148 -22.70 16.57 -14.66
CA ASP A 148 -22.51 16.18 -16.07
C ASP A 148 -21.69 17.21 -16.90
N GLU A 149 -21.56 18.46 -16.43
CA GLU A 149 -20.74 19.51 -17.04
C GLU A 149 -19.22 19.32 -16.79
N LEU A 150 -18.82 18.49 -15.82
CA LEU A 150 -17.44 18.13 -15.46
C LEU A 150 -16.95 16.86 -16.16
N ASP A 151 -17.88 16.02 -16.64
CA ASP A 151 -17.57 14.84 -17.47
C ASP A 151 -16.90 15.27 -18.80
N GLY A 152 -17.33 16.42 -19.34
CA GLY A 152 -16.63 17.09 -20.45
C GLY A 152 -15.27 17.72 -20.09
N MET A 153 -14.84 17.66 -18.83
CA MET A 153 -13.58 18.23 -18.33
C MET A 153 -12.60 17.16 -17.81
N LEU A 154 -13.08 15.94 -17.56
CA LEU A 154 -12.32 14.72 -17.24
C LEU A 154 -12.37 13.67 -18.37
N GLY A 155 -13.14 13.92 -19.43
CA GLY A 155 -13.14 13.12 -20.65
C GLY A 155 -11.73 12.93 -21.18
N ILE A 156 -11.43 11.68 -21.56
CA ILE A 156 -10.17 11.30 -22.19
C ILE A 156 -9.97 12.22 -23.38
N ASP A 157 -8.77 12.79 -23.49
CA ASP A 157 -8.36 13.45 -24.71
C ASP A 157 -7.55 12.40 -25.49
N GLU A 158 -8.25 11.50 -26.20
CA GLU A 158 -7.64 10.39 -26.93
C GLU A 158 -6.62 10.92 -27.94
N VAL A 159 -6.87 12.12 -28.47
CA VAL A 159 -5.94 12.86 -29.32
C VAL A 159 -4.65 13.13 -28.56
N LYS A 160 -4.69 13.75 -27.37
CA LYS A 160 -3.48 13.98 -26.56
C LYS A 160 -2.76 12.70 -26.17
N LEU A 161 -3.49 11.64 -25.84
CA LEU A 161 -2.87 10.35 -25.52
C LEU A 161 -2.08 9.81 -26.72
N VAL A 162 -2.70 9.76 -27.90
CA VAL A 162 -2.05 9.24 -29.11
C VAL A 162 -0.94 10.17 -29.59
N GLU A 163 -1.09 11.48 -29.46
CA GLU A 163 -0.03 12.45 -29.75
C GLU A 163 1.18 12.25 -28.82
N ALA A 164 0.95 12.06 -27.51
CA ALA A 164 2.01 11.79 -26.55
C ALA A 164 2.72 10.46 -26.86
N LEU A 165 1.98 9.40 -27.17
CA LEU A 165 2.56 8.13 -27.64
C LEU A 165 3.36 8.33 -28.95
N GLY A 166 2.90 9.22 -29.82
CA GLY A 166 3.56 9.58 -31.08
C GLY A 166 4.90 10.28 -30.90
N GLU A 167 5.06 11.12 -29.87
CA GLU A 167 6.34 11.77 -29.54
C GLU A 167 7.45 10.76 -29.19
N PHE A 168 7.08 9.58 -28.66
CA PHE A 168 8.01 8.48 -28.41
C PHE A 168 8.11 7.49 -29.58
N GLY A 169 7.34 7.71 -30.65
CA GLY A 169 7.27 6.81 -31.80
C GLY A 169 6.50 5.52 -31.54
N ILE A 170 5.64 5.48 -30.51
CA ILE A 170 4.85 4.28 -30.14
C ILE A 170 3.62 4.15 -31.04
N ALA A 171 2.87 5.23 -31.21
CA ALA A 171 1.66 5.26 -32.03
C ALA A 171 1.75 6.32 -33.13
N SER A 172 0.87 6.23 -34.12
CA SER A 172 0.67 7.30 -35.10
C SER A 172 -0.81 7.61 -35.24
N LEU A 173 -1.13 8.91 -35.34
CA LEU A 173 -2.47 9.41 -35.62
C LEU A 173 -2.55 9.85 -37.08
N ARG A 174 -3.46 9.27 -37.86
CA ARG A 174 -3.72 9.65 -39.26
C ARG A 174 -5.21 9.66 -39.52
N ASP A 175 -5.73 10.78 -40.04
CA ASP A 175 -7.15 10.93 -40.40
C ASP A 175 -8.13 10.55 -39.27
N GLY A 176 -7.74 10.75 -38.01
CA GLY A 176 -8.55 10.39 -36.84
C GLY A 176 -8.45 8.92 -36.41
N GLU A 177 -7.51 8.16 -36.99
CA GLU A 177 -7.23 6.77 -36.63
C GLU A 177 -5.85 6.62 -35.99
N ALA A 178 -5.80 5.91 -34.87
CA ALA A 178 -4.59 5.58 -34.14
C ALA A 178 -4.11 4.16 -34.48
N GLU A 179 -2.81 4.00 -34.71
CA GLU A 179 -2.19 2.68 -34.93
C GLU A 179 -0.82 2.60 -34.24
N LEU A 180 -0.47 1.43 -33.70
CA LEU A 180 0.89 1.16 -33.24
C LEU A 180 1.88 1.13 -34.41
N THR A 181 2.99 1.85 -34.24
CA THR A 181 4.16 1.71 -35.12
C THR A 181 4.85 0.36 -34.87
N PRO A 182 5.82 -0.06 -35.72
CA PRO A 182 6.63 -1.24 -35.43
C PRO A 182 7.36 -1.19 -34.08
N LEU A 183 7.81 0.00 -33.66
CA LEU A 183 8.44 0.20 -32.35
C LEU A 183 7.41 0.09 -31.22
N GLY A 184 6.22 0.66 -31.41
CA GLY A 184 5.12 0.53 -30.46
C GLY A 184 4.64 -0.90 -30.29
N ARG A 185 4.51 -1.67 -31.38
CA ARG A 185 4.15 -3.10 -31.31
C ARG A 185 5.19 -3.92 -30.56
N TRP A 186 6.48 -3.65 -30.79
CA TRP A 186 7.55 -4.27 -30.00
C TRP A 186 7.45 -3.89 -28.52
N PHE A 187 7.24 -2.61 -28.22
CA PHE A 187 7.12 -2.13 -26.84
C PHE A 187 5.93 -2.73 -26.09
N THR A 188 4.74 -2.75 -26.70
CA THR A 188 3.54 -3.32 -26.05
C THR A 188 3.63 -4.85 -25.94
N ASP A 189 4.32 -5.54 -26.86
CA ASP A 189 4.65 -6.97 -26.71
C ASP A 189 5.57 -7.22 -25.51
N VAL A 190 6.61 -6.39 -25.33
CA VAL A 190 7.47 -6.45 -24.14
C VAL A 190 6.66 -6.19 -22.88
N LEU A 191 5.82 -5.16 -22.88
CA LEU A 191 5.02 -4.76 -21.72
C LEU A 191 4.00 -5.83 -21.31
N PHE A 192 3.14 -6.27 -22.23
CA PHE A 192 2.01 -7.13 -21.89
C PHE A 192 2.27 -8.62 -22.07
N ARG A 193 3.15 -9.04 -23.00
CA ARG A 193 3.44 -10.47 -23.20
C ARG A 193 4.70 -10.93 -22.49
N GLN A 194 5.79 -10.17 -22.58
CA GLN A 194 7.04 -10.54 -21.91
C GLN A 194 7.02 -10.16 -20.43
N GLY A 195 6.27 -9.12 -20.08
CA GLY A 195 5.95 -8.75 -18.69
C GLY A 195 4.86 -9.61 -18.06
N ALA A 196 4.13 -10.43 -18.82
CA ALA A 196 3.13 -11.35 -18.27
C ALA A 196 3.78 -12.44 -17.41
N PRO A 197 3.10 -12.89 -16.34
CA PRO A 197 3.53 -14.06 -15.59
C PRO A 197 3.72 -15.29 -16.48
N ALA A 198 4.71 -16.12 -16.15
CA ALA A 198 4.97 -17.34 -16.89
C ALA A 198 3.74 -18.25 -16.92
N ALA A 199 3.51 -18.91 -18.06
CA ALA A 199 2.32 -19.75 -18.24
C ALA A 199 2.25 -20.93 -17.25
N ASP A 200 3.40 -21.37 -16.71
CA ASP A 200 3.53 -22.43 -15.71
C ASP A 200 3.65 -21.91 -14.27
N ALA A 201 3.58 -20.60 -14.05
CA ALA A 201 3.54 -20.01 -12.70
C ALA A 201 2.35 -20.54 -11.89
N ASP A 202 2.46 -20.53 -10.57
CA ASP A 202 1.32 -20.79 -9.69
C ASP A 202 0.32 -19.62 -9.69
N ALA A 203 -0.93 -19.88 -9.29
CA ALA A 203 -1.99 -18.88 -9.32
C ALA A 203 -1.76 -17.69 -8.37
N ILE A 204 -1.07 -17.88 -7.24
CA ILE A 204 -0.77 -16.79 -6.29
C ILE A 204 0.22 -15.82 -6.93
N THR A 205 1.26 -16.35 -7.59
CA THR A 205 2.23 -15.55 -8.34
C THR A 205 1.56 -14.77 -9.47
N LEU A 206 0.67 -15.41 -10.24
CA LEU A 206 -0.11 -14.73 -11.29
C LEU A 206 -0.94 -13.59 -10.69
N VAL A 207 -1.80 -13.89 -9.72
CA VAL A 207 -2.74 -12.90 -9.14
C VAL A 207 -1.97 -11.74 -8.52
N SER A 208 -0.88 -12.02 -7.79
CA SER A 208 -0.06 -10.97 -7.18
C SER A 208 0.56 -10.03 -8.21
N ALA A 209 0.97 -10.55 -9.36
CA ALA A 209 1.59 -9.75 -10.42
C ALA A 209 0.60 -8.82 -11.13
N VAL A 210 -0.69 -9.14 -11.14
CA VAL A 210 -1.71 -8.37 -11.88
C VAL A 210 -2.75 -7.67 -11.00
N ALA A 211 -2.71 -7.82 -9.67
CA ALA A 211 -3.76 -7.31 -8.77
C ALA A 211 -3.88 -5.78 -8.64
N GLY A 212 -2.89 -5.02 -9.13
CA GLY A 212 -2.93 -3.56 -9.20
C GLY A 212 -3.26 -3.02 -10.59
N LEU A 213 -3.59 -3.89 -11.54
CA LEU A 213 -3.85 -3.49 -12.93
C LEU A 213 -5.35 -3.41 -13.19
N PRO A 214 -5.79 -2.56 -14.14
CA PRO A 214 -7.17 -2.60 -14.63
C PRO A 214 -7.54 -3.99 -15.15
N ASP A 215 -8.78 -4.41 -14.96
CA ASP A 215 -9.25 -5.77 -15.21
C ASP A 215 -8.99 -6.24 -16.65
N GLY A 216 -9.21 -5.39 -17.66
CA GLY A 216 -8.92 -5.73 -19.05
C GLY A 216 -7.42 -5.99 -19.30
N VAL A 217 -6.55 -5.24 -18.61
CA VAL A 217 -5.09 -5.41 -18.69
C VAL A 217 -4.65 -6.66 -17.93
N ALA A 218 -5.20 -6.89 -16.73
CA ALA A 218 -4.95 -8.10 -15.95
C ALA A 218 -5.35 -9.36 -16.74
N LEU A 219 -6.52 -9.33 -17.41
CA LEU A 219 -6.99 -10.39 -18.28
C LEU A 219 -6.04 -10.60 -19.47
N LEU A 220 -5.65 -9.54 -20.17
CA LEU A 220 -4.70 -9.59 -21.27
C LEU A 220 -3.40 -10.30 -20.86
N MET A 221 -2.82 -9.90 -19.72
CA MET A 221 -1.58 -10.48 -19.20
C MET A 221 -1.76 -11.90 -18.65
N ALA A 222 -2.94 -12.28 -18.19
CA ALA A 222 -3.23 -13.63 -17.68
C ALA A 222 -3.51 -14.66 -18.78
N ARG A 223 -3.76 -14.24 -20.03
CA ARG A 223 -4.13 -15.15 -21.14
C ARG A 223 -3.18 -16.33 -21.35
N PRO A 224 -1.84 -16.17 -21.33
CA PRO A 224 -0.92 -17.31 -21.49
C PRO A 224 -1.12 -18.37 -20.41
N TRP A 225 -1.35 -17.95 -19.16
CA TRP A 225 -1.58 -18.83 -18.02
C TRP A 225 -2.94 -19.53 -18.10
N LEU A 226 -4.00 -18.78 -18.46
CA LEU A 226 -5.36 -19.31 -18.64
C LEU A 226 -5.39 -20.34 -19.77
N SER A 227 -4.74 -20.05 -20.90
CA SER A 227 -4.71 -20.92 -22.08
C SER A 227 -3.94 -22.21 -21.85
N ALA A 228 -3.03 -22.25 -20.87
CA ALA A 228 -2.25 -23.43 -20.51
C ALA A 228 -3.01 -24.43 -19.62
N ARG A 229 -4.23 -24.09 -19.18
CA ARG A 229 -4.99 -24.87 -18.18
C ARG A 229 -6.38 -25.24 -18.67
N ASN A 230 -6.93 -26.29 -18.05
CA ASN A 230 -8.36 -26.59 -18.18
C ASN A 230 -9.17 -25.55 -17.38
N PRO A 231 -10.31 -25.03 -17.90
CA PRO A 231 -11.11 -23.99 -17.23
C PRO A 231 -11.51 -24.31 -15.79
N VAL A 232 -11.87 -25.56 -15.48
CA VAL A 232 -12.23 -25.98 -14.10
C VAL A 232 -11.01 -25.95 -13.18
N THR A 233 -9.85 -26.33 -13.70
CA THR A 233 -8.60 -26.33 -12.92
C THR A 233 -8.11 -24.91 -12.68
N ALA A 234 -8.11 -24.08 -13.73
CA ALA A 234 -7.76 -22.66 -13.66
C ALA A 234 -8.62 -21.92 -12.63
N ALA A 235 -9.96 -22.03 -12.74
CA ALA A 235 -10.87 -21.38 -11.80
C ALA A 235 -10.67 -21.85 -10.35
N ARG A 236 -10.43 -23.15 -10.13
CA ARG A 236 -10.16 -23.67 -8.78
C ARG A 236 -8.88 -23.08 -8.18
N GLU A 237 -7.80 -23.03 -8.97
CA GLU A 237 -6.52 -22.47 -8.53
C GLU A 237 -6.64 -20.96 -8.23
N LEU A 238 -7.34 -20.21 -9.08
CA LEU A 238 -7.58 -18.78 -8.89
C LEU A 238 -8.45 -18.49 -7.66
N LEU A 239 -9.56 -19.19 -7.50
CA LEU A 239 -10.44 -19.04 -6.33
C LEU A 239 -9.71 -19.33 -5.01
N ALA A 240 -8.83 -20.34 -5.01
CA ALA A 240 -7.98 -20.65 -3.85
C ALA A 240 -6.95 -19.54 -3.59
N ALA A 241 -6.33 -18.98 -4.64
CA ALA A 241 -5.39 -17.87 -4.48
C ALA A 241 -6.05 -16.63 -3.87
N GLY A 242 -7.27 -16.28 -4.32
CA GLY A 242 -8.04 -15.14 -3.79
C GLY A 242 -8.51 -15.31 -2.34
N GLU A 243 -8.60 -16.53 -1.83
CA GLU A 243 -8.89 -16.78 -0.41
C GLU A 243 -7.72 -16.41 0.49
N SER A 244 -6.50 -16.76 0.09
CA SER A 244 -5.28 -16.48 0.84
C SER A 244 -4.72 -15.07 0.63
N GLY A 245 -5.24 -14.35 -0.37
CA GLY A 245 -4.75 -13.04 -0.78
C GLY A 245 -5.42 -11.87 -0.07
N SER A 246 -4.88 -10.68 -0.32
CA SER A 246 -5.51 -9.41 0.04
C SER A 246 -6.85 -9.22 -0.67
N GLY A 247 -7.60 -8.22 -0.24
CA GLY A 247 -8.83 -7.77 -0.90
C GLY A 247 -8.70 -7.54 -2.41
N LYS A 248 -7.73 -6.72 -2.83
CA LYS A 248 -7.42 -6.46 -4.25
C LYS A 248 -7.08 -7.77 -4.99
N GLN A 249 -6.25 -8.63 -4.40
CA GLN A 249 -5.90 -9.93 -4.98
C GLN A 249 -7.12 -10.86 -5.13
N ARG A 250 -8.05 -10.83 -4.18
CA ARG A 250 -9.30 -11.60 -4.24
C ARG A 250 -10.18 -11.16 -5.41
N LEU A 251 -10.38 -9.86 -5.60
CA LEU A 251 -11.16 -9.34 -6.74
C LEU A 251 -10.51 -9.72 -8.08
N THR A 252 -9.20 -9.53 -8.21
CA THR A 252 -8.50 -9.93 -9.43
C THR A 252 -8.59 -11.43 -9.70
N ALA A 253 -8.43 -12.26 -8.67
CA ALA A 253 -8.61 -13.71 -8.82
C ALA A 253 -10.04 -14.09 -9.26
N LEU A 254 -11.06 -13.39 -8.76
CA LEU A 254 -12.45 -13.58 -9.17
C LEU A 254 -12.67 -13.14 -10.63
N THR A 255 -12.15 -12.00 -11.05
CA THR A 255 -12.18 -11.53 -12.45
C THR A 255 -11.57 -12.58 -13.39
N LEU A 256 -10.38 -13.07 -13.06
CA LEU A 256 -9.71 -14.11 -13.86
C LEU A 256 -10.47 -15.45 -13.85
N ALA A 257 -11.08 -15.83 -12.72
CA ALA A 257 -11.87 -17.06 -12.62
C ALA A 257 -13.17 -16.95 -13.44
N ARG A 258 -13.80 -15.76 -13.49
CA ARG A 258 -14.98 -15.49 -14.32
C ARG A 258 -14.65 -15.64 -15.80
N ALA A 259 -13.47 -15.20 -16.22
CA ALA A 259 -12.99 -15.34 -17.59
C ALA A 259 -12.72 -16.80 -18.03
N CYS A 260 -12.71 -17.77 -17.11
CA CYS A 260 -12.70 -19.19 -17.46
C CYS A 260 -14.03 -19.67 -18.07
N GLY A 261 -15.09 -18.85 -18.00
CA GLY A 261 -16.39 -19.12 -18.62
C GLY A 261 -17.25 -20.15 -17.88
N PRO A 262 -18.44 -20.47 -18.43
CA PRO A 262 -19.43 -21.32 -17.77
C PRO A 262 -18.97 -22.76 -17.54
N ASP A 263 -18.02 -23.27 -18.33
CA ASP A 263 -17.43 -24.60 -18.16
C ASP A 263 -16.70 -24.76 -16.81
N ALA A 264 -16.31 -23.65 -16.17
CA ALA A 264 -15.70 -23.64 -14.86
C ALA A 264 -16.69 -23.87 -13.70
N ALA A 265 -18.00 -23.97 -13.96
CA ALA A 265 -19.03 -24.09 -12.93
C ALA A 265 -18.78 -25.15 -11.84
N PRO A 266 -18.15 -26.32 -12.09
CA PRO A 266 -17.80 -27.25 -11.03
C PRO A 266 -16.91 -26.65 -9.92
N ALA A 267 -15.91 -25.83 -10.28
CA ALA A 267 -15.03 -25.18 -9.31
C ALA A 267 -15.78 -24.11 -8.50
N TRP A 268 -16.66 -23.35 -9.15
CA TRP A 268 -17.53 -22.39 -8.49
C TRP A 268 -18.49 -23.06 -7.50
N ARG A 269 -19.05 -24.23 -7.82
CA ARG A 269 -19.89 -25.00 -6.87
C ARG A 269 -19.12 -25.49 -5.65
N GLU A 270 -17.88 -25.93 -5.83
CA GLU A 270 -17.01 -26.30 -4.71
C GLU A 270 -16.77 -25.11 -3.77
N ARG A 271 -16.55 -23.91 -4.33
CA ARG A 271 -16.36 -22.69 -3.53
C ARG A 271 -17.66 -22.22 -2.87
N ALA A 272 -18.78 -22.28 -3.58
CA ALA A 272 -20.09 -21.88 -3.09
C ALA A 272 -20.56 -22.68 -1.85
N ALA A 273 -20.05 -23.91 -1.67
CA ALA A 273 -20.31 -24.73 -0.49
C ALA A 273 -19.64 -24.22 0.81
N GLN A 274 -18.77 -23.21 0.71
CA GLN A 274 -18.04 -22.62 1.82
C GLN A 274 -18.69 -21.30 2.27
N GLY A 275 -18.49 -20.94 3.55
CA GLY A 275 -18.91 -19.64 4.08
C GLY A 275 -17.98 -18.50 3.64
N GLY A 276 -18.25 -17.27 4.10
CA GLY A 276 -17.42 -16.11 3.77
C GLY A 276 -17.43 -15.78 2.27
N SER A 277 -16.25 -15.65 1.66
CA SER A 277 -16.09 -15.31 0.24
C SER A 277 -16.61 -16.38 -0.73
N GLY A 278 -17.19 -17.49 -0.24
CA GLY A 278 -18.11 -18.32 -1.02
C GLY A 278 -19.33 -17.56 -1.55
N ALA A 279 -19.67 -16.39 -0.99
CA ALA A 279 -20.72 -15.50 -1.48
C ALA A 279 -20.53 -15.14 -2.95
N TYR A 280 -19.32 -14.76 -3.38
CA TYR A 280 -19.01 -14.47 -4.78
C TYR A 280 -19.33 -15.63 -5.72
N ALA A 281 -19.07 -16.86 -5.26
CA ALA A 281 -19.34 -18.05 -6.06
C ALA A 281 -20.85 -18.36 -6.17
N ARG A 282 -21.62 -18.09 -5.11
CA ARG A 282 -23.08 -18.22 -5.14
C ARG A 282 -23.71 -17.18 -6.06
N VAL A 283 -23.24 -15.93 -6.02
CA VAL A 283 -23.69 -14.87 -6.94
C VAL A 283 -23.36 -15.23 -8.38
N TRP A 284 -22.13 -15.66 -8.67
CA TRP A 284 -21.75 -16.08 -10.02
C TRP A 284 -22.62 -17.24 -10.53
N LEU A 285 -22.91 -18.25 -9.70
CA LEU A 285 -23.79 -19.36 -10.06
C LEU A 285 -25.24 -18.90 -10.31
N ALA A 286 -25.75 -17.99 -9.49
CA ALA A 286 -27.09 -17.43 -9.66
C ALA A 286 -27.22 -16.70 -11.00
N GLU A 287 -26.18 -15.95 -11.42
CA GLU A 287 -26.09 -15.33 -12.74
C GLU A 287 -26.13 -16.38 -13.87
N GLN A 288 -25.39 -17.50 -13.74
CA GLN A 288 -25.40 -18.56 -14.76
C GLN A 288 -26.76 -19.26 -14.87
N GLU A 289 -27.53 -19.27 -13.79
CA GLU A 289 -28.83 -19.92 -13.68
C GLU A 289 -29.99 -18.95 -13.95
N ASP A 290 -29.71 -17.67 -14.22
CA ASP A 290 -30.69 -16.59 -14.39
C ASP A 290 -31.65 -16.50 -13.18
N THR A 291 -31.06 -16.51 -11.98
CA THR A 291 -31.77 -16.44 -10.69
C THR A 291 -31.29 -15.26 -9.86
N GLU A 292 -32.15 -14.76 -8.98
CA GLU A 292 -31.78 -13.69 -8.06
C GLU A 292 -30.82 -14.21 -6.97
N PRO A 293 -29.67 -13.54 -6.76
CA PRO A 293 -28.78 -13.86 -5.65
C PRO A 293 -29.45 -13.67 -4.29
N ALA A 294 -29.02 -14.43 -3.28
CA ALA A 294 -29.52 -14.24 -1.93
C ALA A 294 -29.09 -12.87 -1.38
N GLU A 295 -30.00 -12.16 -0.70
CA GLU A 295 -29.72 -10.84 -0.10
C GLU A 295 -28.51 -10.89 0.85
N ALA A 296 -28.33 -11.99 1.59
CA ALA A 296 -27.19 -12.18 2.49
C ALA A 296 -25.84 -12.27 1.74
N ASP A 297 -25.82 -12.88 0.55
CA ASP A 297 -24.60 -12.97 -0.27
C ASP A 297 -24.26 -11.60 -0.87
N MET A 298 -25.27 -10.85 -1.30
CA MET A 298 -25.10 -9.48 -1.77
C MET A 298 -24.59 -8.56 -0.65
N ALA A 299 -25.15 -8.69 0.55
CA ALA A 299 -24.69 -7.94 1.72
C ALA A 299 -23.22 -8.25 2.06
N TRP A 300 -22.83 -9.52 2.04
CA TRP A 300 -21.44 -9.94 2.28
C TRP A 300 -20.48 -9.31 1.26
N ILE A 301 -20.82 -9.39 -0.03
CA ILE A 301 -19.99 -8.83 -1.11
C ILE A 301 -19.90 -7.31 -1.00
N THR A 302 -20.99 -6.62 -0.69
CA THR A 302 -20.98 -5.17 -0.49
C THR A 302 -20.04 -4.77 0.64
N VAL A 303 -20.03 -5.52 1.76
CA VAL A 303 -19.10 -5.27 2.86
C VAL A 303 -17.65 -5.48 2.44
N ASP A 304 -17.33 -6.60 1.76
CA ASP A 304 -15.96 -6.89 1.28
C ASP A 304 -15.52 -5.78 0.31
N SER A 305 -16.34 -5.39 -0.67
CA SER A 305 -16.02 -4.33 -1.62
C SER A 305 -15.70 -3.00 -0.95
N VAL A 306 -16.47 -2.59 0.06
CA VAL A 306 -16.20 -1.35 0.81
C VAL A 306 -14.91 -1.49 1.62
N ASP A 307 -14.67 -2.61 2.29
CA ASP A 307 -13.43 -2.85 3.05
C ASP A 307 -12.18 -2.78 2.13
N ILE A 308 -12.27 -3.36 0.93
CA ILE A 308 -11.23 -3.32 -0.09
C ILE A 308 -10.95 -1.90 -0.57
N LEU A 309 -12.01 -1.11 -0.81
CA LEU A 309 -11.87 0.29 -1.19
C LEU A 309 -11.19 1.10 -0.09
N LEU A 310 -11.53 0.84 1.17
CA LEU A 310 -10.91 1.51 2.32
C LEU A 310 -9.44 1.19 2.46
N ASP A 311 -9.04 -0.05 2.20
CA ASP A 311 -7.63 -0.45 2.18
C ASP A 311 -6.85 0.14 0.99
N GLY A 312 -7.56 0.61 -0.04
CA GLY A 312 -6.98 1.34 -1.17
C GLY A 312 -6.80 2.84 -0.92
N LEU A 313 -7.34 3.39 0.17
CA LEU A 313 -7.20 4.82 0.47
C LEU A 313 -5.77 5.16 0.93
N PRO A 314 -5.29 6.40 0.67
CA PRO A 314 -4.02 6.86 1.19
C PRO A 314 -3.95 6.68 2.71
N PRO A 315 -2.85 6.10 3.25
CA PRO A 315 -2.74 5.80 4.68
C PRO A 315 -2.72 7.06 5.57
N ASP A 316 -2.42 8.23 4.99
CA ASP A 316 -2.42 9.54 5.64
C ASP A 316 -3.80 10.21 5.70
N LEU A 317 -4.82 9.60 5.09
CA LEU A 317 -6.16 10.17 5.06
C LEU A 317 -6.81 10.10 6.47
N PRO A 318 -7.20 11.22 7.09
CA PRO A 318 -7.72 11.19 8.46
C PRO A 318 -8.97 10.31 8.57
N PRO A 319 -9.09 9.43 9.59
CA PRO A 319 -10.25 8.54 9.73
C PRO A 319 -11.61 9.27 9.74
N ARG A 320 -11.62 10.49 10.29
CA ARG A 320 -12.79 11.39 10.28
C ARG A 320 -13.23 11.83 8.88
N LEU A 321 -12.30 11.97 7.95
CA LEU A 321 -12.58 12.33 6.56
C LEU A 321 -13.14 11.11 5.82
N VAL A 322 -12.53 9.93 6.01
CA VAL A 322 -13.05 8.66 5.52
C VAL A 322 -14.48 8.42 6.00
N ALA A 323 -14.73 8.58 7.30
CA ALA A 323 -16.06 8.44 7.90
C ALA A 323 -17.05 9.52 7.44
N ALA A 324 -16.58 10.72 7.09
CA ALA A 324 -17.43 11.76 6.51
C ALA A 324 -17.83 11.43 5.07
N LEU A 325 -16.87 10.98 4.25
CA LEU A 325 -17.10 10.55 2.87
C LEU A 325 -18.08 9.37 2.81
N LEU A 326 -17.87 8.34 3.62
CA LEU A 326 -18.78 7.19 3.68
C LEU A 326 -20.20 7.58 4.11
N ARG A 327 -20.35 8.49 5.08
CA ARG A 327 -21.67 8.96 5.54
C ARG A 327 -22.37 9.85 4.53
N ASP A 328 -21.63 10.69 3.83
CA ASP A 328 -22.16 11.52 2.75
C ASP A 328 -22.77 10.65 1.65
N GLN A 329 -22.08 9.55 1.30
CA GLN A 329 -22.54 8.60 0.28
C GLN A 329 -23.76 7.77 0.74
N VAL A 330 -23.77 7.32 1.99
CA VAL A 330 -24.91 6.54 2.53
C VAL A 330 -26.13 7.43 2.78
N GLY A 331 -25.93 8.72 3.05
CA GLY A 331 -26.98 9.70 3.25
C GLY A 331 -28.04 9.26 4.27
N ASP A 332 -29.31 9.47 3.94
CA ASP A 332 -30.46 9.11 4.79
C ASP A 332 -30.73 7.59 4.84
N ALA A 333 -30.10 6.79 3.97
CA ALA A 333 -30.29 5.34 3.90
C ALA A 333 -29.54 4.57 5.00
N LEU A 334 -28.78 5.26 5.87
CA LEU A 334 -27.97 4.65 6.92
C LEU A 334 -28.80 3.72 7.82
N SER A 335 -30.03 4.09 8.18
CA SER A 335 -30.88 3.26 9.03
C SER A 335 -31.36 1.96 8.37
N GLU A 336 -31.39 1.92 7.03
CA GLU A 336 -31.80 0.75 6.25
C GLU A 336 -30.61 -0.17 5.95
N ILE A 337 -29.42 0.40 5.78
CA ILE A 337 -28.18 -0.33 5.50
C ILE A 337 -27.59 -0.98 6.75
N LEU A 338 -27.68 -0.35 7.93
CA LEU A 338 -27.09 -0.87 9.16
C LEU A 338 -27.53 -2.29 9.57
N PRO A 339 -28.83 -2.66 9.49
CA PRO A 339 -29.26 -4.04 9.74
C PRO A 339 -28.63 -5.04 8.76
N VAL A 340 -28.61 -4.68 7.47
CA VAL A 340 -28.04 -5.52 6.40
C VAL A 340 -26.54 -5.75 6.60
N LEU A 341 -25.80 -4.72 6.99
CA LEU A 341 -24.38 -4.86 7.33
C LEU A 341 -24.19 -5.82 8.52
N ASN A 342 -24.98 -5.65 9.60
CA ASN A 342 -24.87 -6.48 10.80
C ASN A 342 -25.22 -7.96 10.56
N ASP A 343 -26.13 -8.24 9.63
CA ASP A 343 -26.56 -9.60 9.29
C ASP A 343 -25.65 -10.28 8.24
N SER A 344 -24.63 -9.58 7.73
CA SER A 344 -23.74 -10.11 6.68
C SER A 344 -22.75 -11.18 7.16
N ASP A 345 -22.52 -11.32 8.48
CA ASP A 345 -21.45 -12.17 9.05
C ASP A 345 -20.02 -11.89 8.51
N HIS A 346 -19.81 -10.76 7.84
CA HIS A 346 -18.50 -10.39 7.29
C HIS A 346 -17.54 -9.88 8.39
N PRO A 347 -16.25 -10.29 8.43
CA PRO A 347 -15.30 -9.87 9.46
C PRO A 347 -15.12 -8.33 9.58
N ALA A 348 -15.14 -7.62 8.45
CA ALA A 348 -15.01 -6.16 8.38
C ALA A 348 -16.28 -5.37 8.78
N THR A 349 -17.42 -6.03 9.03
CA THR A 349 -18.67 -5.35 9.38
C THR A 349 -18.52 -4.41 10.57
N SER A 350 -17.78 -4.82 11.59
CA SER A 350 -17.52 -4.00 12.79
C SER A 350 -16.79 -2.69 12.46
N ARG A 351 -15.77 -2.76 11.60
CA ARG A 351 -15.01 -1.60 11.09
C ARG A 351 -15.93 -0.64 10.33
N LEU A 352 -16.74 -1.16 9.40
CA LEU A 352 -17.64 -0.33 8.59
C LEU A 352 -18.74 0.35 9.43
N VAL A 353 -19.36 -0.38 10.36
CA VAL A 353 -20.41 0.20 11.22
C VAL A 353 -19.83 1.28 12.13
N ALA A 354 -18.60 1.12 12.64
CA ALA A 354 -17.93 2.14 13.41
C ALA A 354 -17.67 3.41 12.59
N LEU A 355 -17.18 3.26 11.35
CA LEU A 355 -16.95 4.39 10.43
C LEU A 355 -18.26 5.11 10.08
N LEU A 356 -19.33 4.38 9.77
CA LEU A 356 -20.61 4.95 9.32
C LEU A 356 -21.42 5.60 10.44
N THR A 357 -21.32 5.11 11.67
CA THR A 357 -22.12 5.66 12.78
C THR A 357 -21.40 6.78 13.54
N GLY A 358 -20.07 6.92 13.36
CA GLY A 358 -19.24 7.82 14.14
C GLY A 358 -19.33 7.55 15.65
N ARG A 359 -19.87 6.39 16.03
CA ARG A 359 -19.97 5.89 17.39
C ARG A 359 -19.09 4.65 17.41
N PRO A 360 -18.20 4.49 18.39
CA PRO A 360 -17.59 3.20 18.60
C PRO A 360 -18.73 2.20 18.78
N VAL A 361 -18.83 1.24 17.86
CA VAL A 361 -19.70 0.09 18.08
C VAL A 361 -19.18 -0.53 19.36
N VAL A 362 -20.04 -0.54 20.39
CA VAL A 362 -19.84 -1.42 21.53
C VAL A 362 -19.82 -2.81 20.93
N THR A 363 -18.63 -3.33 20.67
CA THR A 363 -18.44 -4.73 20.33
C THR A 363 -19.19 -5.51 21.40
N PRO A 364 -20.08 -6.46 21.05
CA PRO A 364 -20.47 -7.45 22.03
C PRO A 364 -19.15 -8.03 22.53
N ARG A 365 -18.87 -7.83 23.82
CA ARG A 365 -17.63 -8.23 24.52
C ARG A 365 -16.93 -9.30 23.71
N ILE A 366 -15.82 -8.96 23.04
CA ILE A 366 -14.86 -10.01 22.69
C ILE A 366 -14.72 -10.77 24.00
N PRO A 367 -15.13 -12.06 24.07
CA PRO A 367 -14.90 -12.81 25.28
C PRO A 367 -13.42 -12.63 25.53
N LEU A 368 -13.06 -12.10 26.71
CA LEU A 368 -11.69 -12.18 27.20
C LEU A 368 -11.19 -13.56 26.74
N PRO A 369 -10.07 -13.64 25.99
CA PRO A 369 -9.57 -14.92 25.52
C PRO A 369 -9.74 -15.92 26.66
N HIS A 370 -10.53 -16.97 26.38
CA HIS A 370 -10.82 -17.98 27.38
C HIS A 370 -9.50 -18.39 28.00
N PRO A 371 -9.39 -18.57 29.33
CA PRO A 371 -8.13 -18.92 29.95
C PRO A 371 -7.64 -20.25 29.35
N ALA A 372 -6.77 -20.16 28.35
CA ALA A 372 -6.02 -21.27 27.83
C ALA A 372 -5.03 -21.62 28.93
N THR A 373 -5.15 -22.86 29.42
CA THR A 373 -4.23 -23.58 30.31
C THR A 373 -3.68 -22.76 31.48
N ALA A 374 -4.12 -23.06 32.70
CA ALA A 374 -3.59 -22.44 33.93
C ALA A 374 -2.05 -22.41 33.90
N MET A 375 -1.49 -21.23 33.64
CA MET A 375 -0.06 -21.00 33.63
C MET A 375 0.50 -21.31 35.03
N PRO A 376 1.72 -21.86 35.13
CA PRO A 376 2.39 -21.98 36.41
C PRO A 376 2.46 -20.60 37.07
N PRO A 377 1.99 -20.44 38.32
CA PRO A 377 2.13 -19.18 39.05
C PRO A 377 3.60 -18.73 39.03
N GLY A 378 3.86 -17.50 38.60
CA GLY A 378 5.22 -16.92 38.56
C GLY A 378 6.01 -17.11 37.26
N ALA A 379 5.43 -17.72 36.22
CA ALA A 379 6.12 -17.87 34.93
C ALA A 379 6.57 -16.52 34.35
N ARG A 380 7.76 -16.51 33.74
CA ARG A 380 8.33 -15.35 33.06
C ARG A 380 8.42 -15.58 31.57
N TYR A 381 8.18 -14.55 30.78
CA TYR A 381 8.32 -14.59 29.33
C TYR A 381 9.65 -13.92 28.94
N GLN A 382 10.44 -14.64 28.15
CA GLN A 382 11.52 -14.03 27.38
C GLN A 382 10.91 -13.56 26.06
N ILE A 383 10.74 -12.24 25.93
CA ILE A 383 10.27 -11.60 24.71
C ILE A 383 11.43 -10.91 24.00
N LYS A 384 11.34 -10.84 22.67
CA LYS A 384 12.20 -9.99 21.86
C LYS A 384 11.36 -8.88 21.25
N VAL A 385 11.72 -7.64 21.56
CA VAL A 385 11.14 -6.41 21.01
C VAL A 385 12.06 -5.91 19.90
N THR A 386 11.60 -5.92 18.65
CA THR A 386 12.38 -5.51 17.48
C THR A 386 11.73 -4.30 16.84
N LEU A 387 12.48 -3.22 16.62
CA LEU A 387 11.99 -2.05 15.91
C LEU A 387 11.98 -2.32 14.40
N ARG A 388 10.82 -2.15 13.74
CA ARG A 388 10.67 -2.35 12.29
C ARG A 388 11.38 -1.24 11.51
N GLY A 389 11.76 -1.54 10.27
CA GLY A 389 12.38 -0.57 9.35
C GLY A 389 13.83 -0.16 9.66
N VAL A 390 14.33 -0.37 10.89
CA VAL A 390 15.72 -0.05 11.26
C VAL A 390 16.60 -1.30 11.14
N THR A 391 17.49 -1.34 10.14
CA THR A 391 18.24 -2.56 9.79
C THR A 391 19.77 -2.44 9.84
N LYS A 392 20.31 -1.22 9.88
CA LYS A 392 21.76 -0.95 9.82
C LYS A 392 22.19 0.03 10.92
N PRO A 393 22.62 -0.48 12.09
CA PRO A 393 22.35 -1.84 12.60
C PRO A 393 20.87 -2.02 12.97
N PRO A 394 20.39 -3.26 13.13
CA PRO A 394 19.03 -3.48 13.63
C PRO A 394 18.94 -3.12 15.11
N VAL A 395 17.81 -2.54 15.49
CA VAL A 395 17.51 -2.15 16.87
C VAL A 395 16.55 -3.15 17.49
N TRP A 396 16.98 -3.81 18.56
CA TRP A 396 16.12 -4.72 19.32
C TRP A 396 16.56 -4.87 20.77
N ARG A 397 15.64 -5.30 21.63
CA ARG A 397 15.85 -5.63 23.03
C ARG A 397 15.26 -7.00 23.33
N ARG A 398 15.96 -7.80 24.14
CA ARG A 398 15.45 -9.05 24.70
C ARG A 398 15.20 -8.83 26.17
N LEU A 399 13.95 -9.02 26.57
CA LEU A 399 13.45 -8.71 27.89
C LEU A 399 12.86 -9.98 28.50
N GLU A 400 13.13 -10.18 29.78
CA GLU A 400 12.41 -11.13 30.62
C GLU A 400 11.39 -10.36 31.44
N VAL A 401 10.12 -10.67 31.29
CA VAL A 401 8.99 -10.00 31.96
C VAL A 401 8.08 -11.02 32.64
N PRO A 402 7.32 -10.62 33.69
CA PRO A 402 6.26 -11.47 34.22
C PRO A 402 5.23 -11.83 33.12
N ALA A 403 4.80 -13.08 33.03
CA ALA A 403 3.80 -13.49 32.04
C ALA A 403 2.43 -12.83 32.30
N ASP A 404 2.14 -12.50 33.56
CA ASP A 404 0.92 -11.83 34.03
C ASP A 404 1.02 -10.29 34.02
N LEU A 405 2.01 -9.73 33.33
CA LEU A 405 2.13 -8.29 33.10
C LEU A 405 0.94 -7.82 32.24
N ASP A 406 0.31 -6.72 32.63
CA ASP A 406 -0.67 -6.05 31.76
C ASP A 406 0.01 -5.24 30.66
N LEU A 407 -0.74 -4.93 29.59
CA LEU A 407 -0.17 -4.28 28.42
C LEU A 407 0.26 -2.83 28.69
N GLY A 408 -0.40 -2.11 29.61
CA GLY A 408 0.06 -0.78 30.03
C GLY A 408 1.42 -0.83 30.74
N SER A 409 1.61 -1.81 31.64
CA SER A 409 2.90 -2.04 32.28
C SER A 409 3.96 -2.56 31.29
N LEU A 410 3.56 -3.32 30.27
CA LEU A 410 4.44 -3.71 29.17
C LEU A 410 4.90 -2.51 28.35
N HIS A 411 4.02 -1.54 28.10
CA HIS A 411 4.34 -0.30 27.43
C HIS A 411 5.43 0.47 28.20
N GLU A 412 5.29 0.66 29.52
CA GLU A 412 6.32 1.29 30.36
C GLU A 412 7.68 0.57 30.25
N VAL A 413 7.65 -0.77 30.21
CA VAL A 413 8.86 -1.60 30.03
C VAL A 413 9.50 -1.39 28.66
N VAL A 414 8.71 -1.29 27.59
CA VAL A 414 9.21 -1.03 26.23
C VAL A 414 9.81 0.38 26.15
N GLN A 415 9.11 1.39 26.67
CA GLN A 415 9.58 2.78 26.73
C GLN A 415 10.94 2.88 27.43
N ALA A 416 11.06 2.30 28.63
CA ALA A 416 12.32 2.25 29.37
C ALA A 416 13.42 1.46 28.64
N ALA A 417 13.07 0.38 27.93
CA ALA A 417 14.03 -0.43 27.18
C ALA A 417 14.55 0.26 25.91
N MET A 418 13.73 1.13 25.31
CA MET A 418 14.10 1.94 24.16
C MET A 418 14.76 3.27 24.57
N GLY A 419 14.55 3.74 25.80
CA GLY A 419 15.07 5.02 26.27
C GLY A 419 14.21 6.21 25.84
N TRP A 420 12.92 5.98 25.64
CA TRP A 420 11.91 6.98 25.28
C TRP A 420 11.22 7.57 26.51
N ASP A 421 10.57 8.71 26.31
CA ASP A 421 10.04 9.57 27.38
C ASP A 421 8.51 9.46 27.56
N ASP A 422 7.85 8.58 26.80
CA ASP A 422 6.40 8.35 26.84
C ASP A 422 5.58 9.65 26.61
N CYS A 423 5.93 10.39 25.56
CA CYS A 423 5.31 11.67 25.23
C CYS A 423 4.24 11.59 24.11
N HIS A 424 4.06 10.41 23.50
CA HIS A 424 3.12 10.21 22.39
C HIS A 424 2.16 9.04 22.65
N LEU A 425 1.12 8.95 21.80
CA LEU A 425 0.16 7.85 21.86
C LEU A 425 0.78 6.52 21.43
N HIS A 426 0.22 5.43 21.93
CA HIS A 426 0.57 4.08 21.54
C HIS A 426 -0.63 3.14 21.44
N VAL A 427 -0.42 2.03 20.75
CA VAL A 427 -1.39 0.92 20.67
C VAL A 427 -0.66 -0.42 20.52
N PHE A 428 -1.22 -1.47 21.11
CA PHE A 428 -0.87 -2.86 20.85
C PHE A 428 -1.91 -3.50 19.95
N SER A 429 -1.49 -4.31 18.98
CA SER A 429 -2.41 -4.96 18.03
C SER A 429 -2.10 -6.44 17.89
N GLN A 430 -3.13 -7.28 17.91
CA GLN A 430 -3.02 -8.70 17.61
C GLN A 430 -4.32 -9.24 17.01
N SER A 431 -4.23 -9.96 15.89
CA SER A 431 -5.38 -10.63 15.26
C SER A 431 -6.58 -9.71 14.99
N GLY A 432 -6.30 -8.44 14.63
CA GLY A 432 -7.33 -7.43 14.34
C GLY A 432 -7.97 -6.78 15.57
N ALA A 433 -7.47 -7.06 16.79
CA ALA A 433 -7.86 -6.39 18.01
C ALA A 433 -6.77 -5.43 18.50
N ASP A 434 -7.19 -4.24 18.92
CA ASP A 434 -6.31 -3.19 19.42
C ASP A 434 -6.51 -2.95 20.93
N TYR A 435 -5.40 -2.71 21.62
CA TYR A 435 -5.33 -2.48 23.06
C TYR A 435 -4.51 -1.23 23.33
N GLY A 436 -5.07 -0.28 24.08
CA GLY A 436 -4.39 0.96 24.42
C GLY A 436 -5.00 1.62 25.63
N ILE A 437 -4.53 2.84 25.93
CA ILE A 437 -5.17 3.67 26.96
C ILE A 437 -6.62 3.94 26.52
N PRO A 438 -7.62 3.74 27.40
CA PRO A 438 -9.00 3.99 27.07
C PRO A 438 -9.22 5.42 26.57
N ASP A 439 -9.55 5.54 25.29
CA ASP A 439 -9.89 6.80 24.64
C ASP A 439 -11.28 6.67 23.99
N PRO A 440 -12.20 7.62 24.24
CA PRO A 440 -13.56 7.59 23.69
C PRO A 440 -13.63 7.59 22.16
N ASP A 441 -12.60 8.11 21.49
CA ASP A 441 -12.58 8.35 20.04
C ASP A 441 -11.77 7.28 19.27
N LEU A 442 -10.93 6.48 19.95
CA LEU A 442 -10.01 5.51 19.31
C LEU A 442 -10.48 4.04 19.37
N GLY A 443 -11.46 3.70 20.23
CA GLY A 443 -12.15 2.40 20.18
C GLY A 443 -11.33 1.17 20.60
N HIS A 444 -10.14 1.35 21.19
CA HIS A 444 -9.30 0.26 21.69
C HIS A 444 -9.82 -0.36 22.99
N ALA A 445 -9.51 -1.63 23.22
CA ALA A 445 -9.73 -2.27 24.52
C ALA A 445 -8.74 -1.74 25.57
N ASP A 446 -9.17 -1.63 26.83
CA ASP A 446 -8.32 -1.14 27.92
C ASP A 446 -7.11 -2.08 28.12
N GLU A 447 -5.92 -1.57 27.79
CA GLU A 447 -4.66 -2.31 27.89
C GLU A 447 -4.40 -2.87 29.30
N ARG A 448 -4.92 -2.21 30.34
CA ARG A 448 -4.75 -2.63 31.75
C ARG A 448 -5.63 -3.83 32.10
N ALA A 449 -6.63 -4.12 31.27
CA ALA A 449 -7.53 -5.26 31.45
C ALA A 449 -7.01 -6.54 30.76
N VAL A 450 -5.96 -6.44 29.95
CA VAL A 450 -5.39 -7.55 29.17
C VAL A 450 -4.00 -7.90 29.69
N ARG A 451 -3.71 -9.19 29.82
CA ARG A 451 -2.41 -9.72 30.27
C ARG A 451 -1.63 -10.30 29.11
N LEU A 452 -0.31 -10.21 29.18
CA LEU A 452 0.57 -10.67 28.13
C LEU A 452 0.36 -12.15 27.78
N PHE A 453 0.19 -13.03 28.78
CA PHE A 453 -0.08 -14.46 28.56
C PHE A 453 -1.40 -14.75 27.85
N GLN A 454 -2.35 -13.79 27.83
CA GLN A 454 -3.62 -13.95 27.12
C GLN A 454 -3.47 -13.77 25.62
N LEU A 455 -2.42 -13.06 25.19
CA LEU A 455 -2.12 -12.76 23.79
C LEU A 455 -0.96 -13.61 23.25
N LEU A 456 0.08 -13.84 24.06
CA LEU A 456 1.22 -14.67 23.72
C LEU A 456 1.09 -16.01 24.44
N THR A 457 0.46 -16.97 23.77
CA THR A 457 0.15 -18.30 24.32
C THR A 457 1.24 -19.32 24.05
N ASP A 458 1.79 -19.33 22.84
CA ASP A 458 2.79 -20.27 22.36
C ASP A 458 4.10 -19.55 22.00
N VAL A 459 5.23 -20.27 22.15
CA VAL A 459 6.52 -19.76 21.70
C VAL A 459 6.49 -19.53 20.19
N GLY A 460 6.82 -18.31 19.76
CA GLY A 460 6.69 -17.86 18.38
C GLY A 460 5.54 -16.87 18.16
N ASP A 461 4.59 -16.79 19.11
CA ASP A 461 3.51 -15.80 19.05
C ASP A 461 4.06 -14.37 19.02
N ARG A 462 3.31 -13.51 18.35
CA ARG A 462 3.68 -12.13 18.08
C ARG A 462 2.58 -11.16 18.48
N LEU A 463 3.01 -10.02 19.00
CA LEU A 463 2.19 -8.87 19.34
C LEU A 463 2.84 -7.64 18.71
N ASP A 464 2.06 -6.85 18.01
CA ASP A 464 2.53 -5.63 17.38
C ASP A 464 2.35 -4.46 18.37
N TYR A 465 3.31 -3.52 18.39
CA TYR A 465 3.28 -2.34 19.24
C TYR A 465 3.70 -1.11 18.44
N THR A 466 2.80 -0.14 18.32
CA THR A 466 3.04 1.13 17.63
C THR A 466 3.13 2.25 18.66
N TYR A 467 4.21 3.03 18.61
CA TYR A 467 4.43 4.22 19.45
C TYR A 467 4.63 5.45 18.58
N ASP A 468 4.09 6.56 19.02
CA ASP A 468 4.05 7.84 18.31
C ASP A 468 3.35 7.77 16.96
N PHE A 469 2.11 8.25 16.90
CA PHE A 469 1.32 8.23 15.67
C PHE A 469 1.76 9.31 14.65
N GLY A 470 2.69 10.19 15.01
CA GLY A 470 3.37 11.08 14.08
C GLY A 470 4.52 10.37 13.37
N ASP A 471 5.50 9.87 14.14
CA ASP A 471 6.69 9.20 13.61
C ASP A 471 6.49 7.72 13.25
N TRP A 472 5.40 7.13 13.72
CA TRP A 472 4.91 5.77 13.44
C TRP A 472 5.93 4.66 13.76
N TRP A 473 6.40 4.60 15.01
CA TRP A 473 7.38 3.59 15.45
C TRP A 473 6.74 2.23 15.70
N GLU A 474 6.84 1.34 14.72
CA GLU A 474 6.33 -0.02 14.83
C GLU A 474 7.34 -1.00 15.41
N HIS A 475 6.86 -1.86 16.30
CA HIS A 475 7.63 -2.91 16.95
C HIS A 475 6.99 -4.28 16.85
N ASP A 476 7.88 -5.26 16.83
CA ASP A 476 7.56 -6.67 16.92
C ASP A 476 7.91 -7.21 18.27
N ILE A 477 6.91 -7.63 19.04
CA ILE A 477 7.11 -8.33 20.30
C ILE A 477 6.87 -9.82 20.06
N THR A 478 7.94 -10.62 20.09
CA THR A 478 7.86 -12.07 19.88
C THR A 478 8.17 -12.83 21.14
N LEU A 479 7.32 -13.80 21.51
CA LEU A 479 7.60 -14.72 22.62
C LEU A 479 8.67 -15.74 22.19
N GLU A 480 9.88 -15.64 22.72
CA GLU A 480 10.96 -16.57 22.40
C GLU A 480 11.02 -17.77 23.35
N LYS A 481 10.72 -17.57 24.65
CA LYS A 481 10.75 -18.64 25.67
C LYS A 481 9.81 -18.36 26.83
N VAL A 482 9.28 -19.43 27.43
CA VAL A 482 8.64 -19.42 28.74
C VAL A 482 9.62 -19.98 29.77
N LEU A 483 9.91 -19.20 30.81
CA LEU A 483 10.90 -19.50 31.85
C LEU A 483 10.21 -19.81 33.19
N PRO A 484 10.72 -20.77 33.98
CA PRO A 484 10.23 -21.03 35.33
C PRO A 484 10.52 -19.86 36.29
N ASP A 485 9.71 -19.72 37.34
CA ASP A 485 9.93 -18.71 38.39
C ASP A 485 11.17 -19.07 39.22
N ASP A 486 12.30 -18.43 38.91
CA ASP A 486 13.58 -18.73 39.55
C ASP A 486 14.03 -17.63 40.53
N ASN A 487 13.12 -16.83 41.14
CA ASN A 487 13.28 -16.12 42.43
C ASN A 487 12.38 -14.86 42.61
N GLY A 488 11.08 -14.89 42.28
CA GLY A 488 10.13 -13.86 42.78
C GLY A 488 10.46 -12.40 42.42
N GLY A 489 11.27 -12.19 41.38
CA GLY A 489 11.60 -10.86 40.88
C GLY A 489 10.40 -10.28 40.13
N THR A 490 9.81 -9.20 40.66
CA THR A 490 8.62 -8.56 40.06
C THR A 490 8.94 -7.65 38.88
N GLY A 491 10.22 -7.41 38.59
CA GLY A 491 10.66 -6.46 37.56
C GLY A 491 10.96 -7.09 36.20
N ALA A 492 10.98 -6.27 35.16
CA ALA A 492 11.52 -6.61 33.85
C ALA A 492 13.05 -6.58 33.86
N ILE A 493 13.69 -7.46 33.09
CA ILE A 493 15.16 -7.52 32.96
C ILE A 493 15.52 -7.59 31.49
N CYS A 494 16.37 -6.69 31.01
CA CYS A 494 16.99 -6.79 29.70
C CYS A 494 18.21 -7.72 29.77
N THR A 495 18.20 -8.78 28.96
CA THR A 495 19.27 -9.78 28.92
C THR A 495 20.18 -9.64 27.70
N ALA A 496 19.68 -9.05 26.62
CA ALA A 496 20.45 -8.77 25.41
C ALA A 496 19.78 -7.69 24.56
N GLY A 497 20.49 -7.18 23.57
CA GLY A 497 20.00 -6.17 22.66
C GLY A 497 21.05 -5.81 21.62
N LYS A 498 20.67 -4.94 20.68
CA LYS A 498 21.56 -4.39 19.68
C LYS A 498 21.04 -3.04 19.21
N GLY A 499 21.98 -2.15 18.86
CA GLY A 499 21.69 -0.88 18.22
C GLY A 499 21.17 0.16 19.20
N THR A 500 21.60 1.39 18.96
CA THR A 500 21.09 2.59 19.66
C THR A 500 19.67 2.84 19.19
N CYS A 501 18.77 3.14 20.12
CA CYS A 501 17.39 3.45 19.76
C CYS A 501 17.31 4.85 19.12
N PRO A 502 16.32 5.10 18.25
CA PRO A 502 16.06 6.44 17.75
C PRO A 502 15.76 7.41 18.89
N PRO A 503 16.24 8.66 18.84
CA PRO A 503 15.74 9.72 19.71
C PRO A 503 14.25 9.99 19.45
N GLU A 504 13.56 10.55 20.45
CA GLU A 504 12.21 11.09 20.30
C GLU A 504 12.17 12.16 19.19
N ASP A 505 11.02 12.26 18.51
CA ASP A 505 10.73 13.28 17.49
C ASP A 505 11.77 13.36 16.34
N CYS A 506 12.46 12.25 16.04
CA CYS A 506 13.51 12.27 15.02
C CYS A 506 12.98 12.06 13.59
N GLY A 507 11.66 11.96 13.38
CA GLY A 507 11.02 11.87 12.07
C GLY A 507 10.87 10.43 11.58
N GLY A 508 10.60 9.49 12.49
CA GLY A 508 10.38 8.09 12.16
C GLY A 508 11.61 7.39 11.58
N VAL A 509 11.40 6.22 10.98
CA VAL A 509 12.49 5.38 10.44
C VAL A 509 13.38 6.12 9.43
N TRP A 510 12.77 6.99 8.61
CA TRP A 510 13.47 7.79 7.62
C TRP A 510 14.33 8.87 8.27
N GLY A 511 13.77 9.63 9.20
CA GLY A 511 14.49 10.67 9.92
C GLY A 511 15.64 10.11 10.75
N TYR A 512 15.47 8.95 11.41
CA TYR A 512 16.58 8.29 12.10
C TYR A 512 17.69 7.81 11.14
N ARG A 513 17.32 7.38 9.93
CA ARG A 513 18.29 6.99 8.90
C ARG A 513 19.08 8.19 8.39
N GLU A 514 18.41 9.32 8.17
CA GLU A 514 19.03 10.58 7.78
C GLU A 514 19.92 11.14 8.89
N LEU A 515 19.48 11.08 10.15
CA LEU A 515 20.26 11.45 11.32
C LEU A 515 21.60 10.70 11.35
N LYS A 516 21.57 9.37 11.22
CA LYS A 516 22.79 8.55 11.18
C LYS A 516 23.70 8.91 10.01
N ALA A 517 23.13 9.19 8.84
CA ALA A 517 23.91 9.55 7.66
C ALA A 517 24.57 10.94 7.82
N THR A 518 23.81 11.90 8.36
CA THR A 518 24.25 13.27 8.61
C THR A 518 25.36 13.31 9.67
N LEU A 519 25.22 12.58 10.78
CA LEU A 519 26.27 12.48 11.80
C LEU A 519 27.55 11.79 11.28
N ALA A 520 27.44 10.90 10.29
CA ALA A 520 28.60 10.26 9.69
C ALA A 520 29.33 11.14 8.65
N ASP A 521 28.71 12.23 8.18
CA ASP A 521 29.27 13.17 7.20
C ASP A 521 29.46 14.57 7.82
N PRO A 522 30.67 14.89 8.33
CA PRO A 522 30.99 16.24 8.84
C PRO A 522 30.82 17.37 7.82
N GLY A 523 30.72 17.05 6.52
CA GLY A 523 30.48 18.02 5.46
C GLY A 523 29.00 18.28 5.17
N ALA A 524 28.07 17.57 5.81
CA ALA A 524 26.64 17.78 5.63
C ALA A 524 26.21 19.15 6.19
N GLU A 525 25.36 19.86 5.44
CA GLU A 525 24.91 21.22 5.80
C GLU A 525 24.25 21.30 7.18
N SER A 526 23.55 20.24 7.58
CA SER A 526 22.85 20.12 8.86
C SER A 526 23.68 19.47 9.98
N HIS A 527 24.94 19.10 9.74
CA HIS A 527 25.75 18.32 10.70
C HIS A 527 25.89 19.01 12.07
N GLU A 528 26.34 20.26 12.10
CA GLU A 528 26.53 21.02 13.34
C GLU A 528 25.21 21.28 14.08
N SER A 529 24.15 21.61 13.34
CA SER A 529 22.81 21.81 13.92
C SER A 529 22.24 20.53 14.53
N LEU A 530 22.56 19.38 13.94
CA LEU A 530 22.10 18.08 14.43
C LEU A 530 22.86 17.64 15.70
N LEU A 531 24.17 17.94 15.79
CA LEU A 531 24.94 17.74 17.02
C LEU A 531 24.39 18.59 18.18
N ASP A 532 24.07 19.86 17.92
CA ASP A 532 23.47 20.76 18.91
C ASP A 532 22.08 20.25 19.35
N TRP A 533 21.23 19.81 18.41
CA TRP A 533 19.92 19.24 18.71
C TRP A 533 20.02 17.98 19.60
N LEU A 534 20.97 17.09 19.31
CA LEU A 534 21.22 15.89 20.13
C LEU A 534 21.98 16.17 21.43
N GLY A 535 22.47 17.41 21.62
CA GLY A 535 23.32 17.77 22.76
C GLY A 535 24.67 17.05 22.79
N LEU A 536 25.20 16.67 21.61
CA LEU A 536 26.47 15.96 21.48
C LEU A 536 27.62 16.96 21.28
N ALA A 537 28.77 16.68 21.89
CA ALA A 537 29.97 17.52 21.72
C ALA A 537 30.76 17.13 20.47
N SER A 538 30.60 15.88 20.00
CA SER A 538 31.25 15.31 18.83
C SER A 538 30.36 14.25 18.19
N PRO A 539 30.43 14.02 16.86
CA PRO A 539 29.75 12.89 16.23
C PRO A 539 30.22 11.53 16.78
N ASP A 540 31.44 11.44 17.31
CA ASP A 540 31.97 10.22 17.96
C ASP A 540 31.23 9.87 19.26
N ASP A 541 30.48 10.81 19.85
CA ASP A 541 29.65 10.57 21.03
C ASP A 541 28.37 9.76 20.70
N PHE A 542 28.05 9.60 19.41
CA PHE A 542 26.93 8.80 18.93
C PHE A 542 27.42 7.57 18.16
N ASP A 543 27.40 6.41 18.81
CA ASP A 543 27.60 5.12 18.15
C ASP A 543 26.24 4.47 17.84
N PRO A 544 25.84 4.31 16.56
CA PRO A 544 24.57 3.66 16.21
C PRO A 544 24.54 2.16 16.57
N HIS A 545 25.70 1.55 16.83
CA HIS A 545 25.83 0.14 17.25
C HIS A 545 25.82 -0.05 18.76
N ALA A 546 25.92 1.03 19.53
CA ALA A 546 25.99 0.94 20.98
C ALA A 546 24.74 0.28 21.57
N PHE A 547 24.96 -0.55 22.58
CA PHE A 547 23.91 -1.15 23.39
C PHE A 547 24.52 -1.62 24.72
N SER A 548 23.83 -1.35 25.81
CA SER A 548 24.22 -1.75 27.16
C SER A 548 23.01 -2.28 27.91
N ALA A 549 22.99 -3.58 28.18
CA ALA A 549 21.94 -4.20 28.98
C ALA A 549 21.91 -3.64 30.41
N GLU A 550 23.07 -3.24 30.95
CA GLU A 550 23.18 -2.63 32.28
C GLU A 550 22.48 -1.27 32.33
N ASP A 551 22.66 -0.42 31.33
CA ASP A 551 22.01 0.89 31.27
C ASP A 551 20.51 0.76 31.10
N VAL A 552 20.05 -0.16 30.24
CA VAL A 552 18.62 -0.49 30.12
C VAL A 552 18.06 -1.00 31.44
N ASN A 553 18.75 -1.91 32.13
CA ASN A 553 18.31 -2.42 33.43
C ASN A 553 18.28 -1.33 34.51
N ARG A 554 19.11 -0.29 34.40
CA ARG A 554 19.04 0.88 35.28
C ARG A 554 17.75 1.69 35.06
N LEU A 555 17.28 1.78 33.81
CA LEU A 555 16.00 2.42 33.47
C LEU A 555 14.80 1.56 33.89
N LEU A 556 14.91 0.23 33.79
CA LEU A 556 13.86 -0.72 34.22
C LEU A 556 13.74 -0.89 35.75
N GLY A 557 14.74 -0.46 36.52
CA GLY A 557 14.74 -0.57 37.98
C GLY A 557 13.71 0.34 38.67
N PRO A 558 13.42 0.14 39.97
CA PRO A 558 12.43 0.93 40.70
C PRO A 558 12.76 2.42 40.64
N SER A 559 11.95 3.15 39.89
CA SER A 559 12.09 4.57 39.62
C SER A 559 11.93 5.38 40.91
N THR A 560 13.05 5.79 41.51
CA THR A 560 13.04 6.85 42.51
C THR A 560 12.72 8.18 41.81
N GLY A 561 11.43 8.44 41.62
CA GLY A 561 10.82 9.76 41.44
C GLY A 561 11.41 10.67 40.36
N ARG A 562 10.94 10.54 39.11
CA ARG A 562 10.96 11.64 38.14
C ARG A 562 9.53 12.18 38.01
N ARG A 563 9.23 13.27 38.73
CA ARG A 563 8.05 14.10 38.46
C ARG A 563 8.28 14.77 37.10
N LEU A 564 7.49 14.37 36.10
CA LEU A 564 7.36 15.05 34.82
C LEU A 564 7.07 16.54 35.06
N ARG A 565 7.91 17.40 34.48
CA ARG A 565 7.59 18.82 34.32
C ARG A 565 6.64 18.89 33.13
N SER A 566 5.36 19.15 33.40
CA SER A 566 4.43 19.60 32.37
C SER A 566 4.99 20.89 31.74
N VAL A 567 5.26 20.88 30.44
CA VAL A 567 5.31 22.11 29.65
C VAL A 567 3.96 22.19 28.93
N ARG A 568 3.34 23.37 29.07
CA ARG A 568 2.01 23.72 28.58
C ARG A 568 2.01 24.00 27.10
#